data_AF-A0A497S9I6-F1
#
_entry.id   AF-A0A497S9I6-F1
#
_cell.length_a   1.000
_cell.length_b   1.000
_cell.length_c   1.000
_cell.angle_alpha   90.00
_cell.angle_beta   90.00
_cell.angle_gamma   90.00
#
_symmetry.space_group_name_H-M   'P 1'
#
loop_
_entity.id
_entity.type
_entity.pdbx_description
1 polymer ?
#
loop_
_entity_poly.entity_id
_entity_poly.type
_entity_poly.pdbx_seq_one_letter_code
_entity_poly.pdbx_strand_id
1 'polypeptide(L)' 'MAKAKHRVAVIIPAYEEGHNIAGVIEKVNSYKKRGIIHKILVIDDASPDNTSEEAERAGAEVIRHII' A
#
# COMPACT_ATOMS: atom_id res chain seq x y z
N MET A 1 30.08 -8.67 10.85
CA MET A 1 29.52 -7.36 10.45
C MET A 1 28.02 -7.55 10.25
N ALA A 2 27.17 -7.05 11.16
CA ALA A 2 25.72 -7.11 10.97
C ALA A 2 25.35 -6.18 9.81
N LYS A 3 24.66 -6.70 8.78
CA LYS A 3 24.20 -5.91 7.62
C LYS A 3 23.34 -4.75 8.13
N ALA A 4 23.60 -3.52 7.67
CA ALA A 4 22.70 -2.40 7.92
C ALA A 4 21.30 -2.80 7.41
N LYS A 5 20.34 -2.90 8.33
CA LYS A 5 18.98 -3.35 8.01
C LYS A 5 18.22 -2.14 7.45
N HIS A 6 18.38 -1.90 6.14
CA HIS A 6 17.58 -0.86 5.46
C HIS A 6 16.10 -1.21 5.61
N ARG A 7 15.32 -0.24 6.10
CA ARG A 7 13.86 -0.35 6.12
C ARG A 7 13.32 0.14 4.79
N VAL A 8 12.51 -0.70 4.14
CA VAL A 8 11.91 -0.42 2.83
C VAL A 8 10.42 -0.23 2.99
N ALA A 9 9.91 0.90 2.52
CA ALA A 9 8.48 1.17 2.38
C ALA A 9 8.12 1.19 0.89
N VAL A 10 6.93 0.67 0.55
CA VAL A 10 6.34 0.76 -0.78
C VAL A 10 5.23 1.80 -0.73
N ILE A 11 5.26 2.75 -1.66
CA ILE A 11 4.23 3.77 -1.82
C ILE A 11 3.45 3.44 -3.10
N ILE A 12 2.12 3.43 -3.00
CA ILE A 12 1.20 3.18 -4.11
C ILE A 12 0.29 4.40 -4.22
N PRO A 13 0.53 5.33 -5.16
CA PRO A 13 -0.45 6.35 -5.48
C PRO A 13 -1.70 5.70 -6.10
N ALA A 14 -2.89 6.16 -5.73
CA ALA A 14 -4.16 5.62 -6.21
C ALA A 14 -5.20 6.72 -6.44
N TYR A 15 -5.95 6.60 -7.52
CA TYR A 15 -7.12 7.39 -7.87
C TYR A 15 -8.08 6.52 -8.68
N GLU A 16 -9.31 6.28 -8.21
CA GLU A 16 -10.32 5.45 -8.88
C GLU A 16 -9.86 4.00 -9.20
N GLU A 17 -9.18 3.37 -8.25
CA GLU A 17 -8.61 2.02 -8.37
C GLU A 17 -9.35 0.97 -7.52
N GLY A 18 -10.60 1.21 -7.12
CA GLY A 18 -11.37 0.35 -6.21
C GLY A 18 -11.41 -1.12 -6.64
N HIS A 19 -11.41 -1.40 -7.95
CA HIS A 19 -11.42 -2.77 -8.47
C HIS A 19 -10.03 -3.44 -8.52
N ASN A 20 -8.94 -2.66 -8.52
CA ASN A 20 -7.59 -3.16 -8.81
C ASN A 20 -6.68 -3.16 -7.58
N ILE A 21 -6.87 -2.21 -6.66
CA ILE A 21 -5.91 -1.88 -5.61
C ILE A 21 -5.61 -3.06 -4.68
N ALA A 22 -6.63 -3.87 -4.36
CA ALA A 22 -6.46 -5.05 -3.50
C ALA A 22 -5.47 -6.06 -4.09
N GLY A 23 -5.59 -6.37 -5.39
CA GLY A 23 -4.69 -7.30 -6.08
C GLY A 23 -3.24 -6.80 -6.18
N VAL A 24 -3.04 -5.48 -6.27
CA VAL A 24 -1.71 -4.87 -6.22
C VAL A 24 -1.11 -5.05 -4.82
N ILE A 25 -1.87 -4.73 -3.77
CA ILE A 25 -1.41 -4.84 -2.39
C ILE A 25 -1.09 -6.29 -2.03
N GLU A 26 -1.90 -7.27 -2.45
CA GLU A 26 -1.63 -8.70 -2.23
C GLU A 26 -0.28 -9.14 -2.80
N LYS A 27 0.02 -8.73 -4.05
CA LYS A 27 1.31 -9.02 -4.70
C LYS A 27 2.46 -8.38 -3.92
N VAL A 28 2.30 -7.13 -3.50
CA VAL A 28 3.32 -6.40 -2.71
C VAL A 28 3.52 -7.07 -1.34
N ASN A 29 2.45 -7.55 -0.71
CA ASN A 29 2.48 -8.20 0.60
C ASN A 29 3.31 -9.50 0.60
N SER A 30 3.46 -10.17 -0.55
CA SER A 30 4.38 -11.32 -0.69
C SER A 30 5.84 -10.95 -0.33
N TYR A 31 6.28 -9.73 -0.66
CA TYR A 31 7.60 -9.23 -0.29
C TYR A 31 7.70 -8.87 1.20
N LYS A 32 6.57 -8.51 1.83
CA LYS A 32 6.50 -8.22 3.27
C LYS A 32 6.70 -9.50 4.07
N LYS A 33 6.02 -10.58 3.66
CA LYS A 33 6.17 -11.93 4.22
C LYS A 33 7.61 -12.46 4.10
N ARG A 34 8.33 -12.07 3.04
CA ARG A 34 9.76 -12.40 2.83
C ARG A 34 10.73 -11.50 3.61
N GLY A 35 10.24 -10.53 4.38
CA GLY A 35 11.06 -9.60 5.16
C GLY A 35 11.82 -8.56 4.34
N ILE A 36 11.45 -8.38 3.06
CA ILE A 36 12.10 -7.42 2.15
C ILE A 36 11.52 -6.03 2.36
N ILE A 37 10.19 -5.94 2.40
CA ILE A 37 9.48 -4.69 2.68
C ILE A 37 8.92 -4.69 4.10
N HIS A 38 8.80 -3.50 4.66
CA HIS A 38 8.40 -3.29 6.05
C HIS A 38 7.05 -2.58 6.14
N LYS A 39 6.71 -1.78 5.12
CA LYS A 39 5.50 -0.95 5.10
C LYS A 39 4.93 -0.85 3.68
N ILE A 40 3.60 -0.79 3.58
CA ILE A 40 2.85 -0.47 2.36
C ILE A 40 1.99 0.74 2.69
N LEU A 41 2.21 1.85 1.98
CA LEU A 41 1.36 3.03 2.04
C LEU A 41 0.63 3.17 0.73
N VAL A 42 -0.68 3.35 0.79
CA VAL A 42 -1.48 3.86 -0.33
C VAL A 42 -1.70 5.34 -0.11
N ILE A 43 -1.40 6.14 -1.13
CA ILE A 43 -1.70 7.58 -1.14
C ILE A 43 -2.93 7.74 -2.04
N ASP A 44 -4.10 7.91 -1.44
CA ASP A 44 -5.36 8.08 -2.14
C ASP A 44 -5.59 9.56 -2.48
N ASP A 45 -5.60 9.88 -3.78
CA ASP A 45 -5.79 11.24 -4.29
C ASP A 45 -7.28 11.64 -4.35
N ALA A 46 -7.96 11.49 -3.20
CA ALA A 46 -9.38 11.79 -3.03
C ALA A 46 -10.31 11.01 -3.97
N SER A 47 -10.07 9.70 -4.16
CA SER A 47 -10.90 8.86 -5.03
C SER A 47 -12.39 8.93 -4.64
N PRO A 48 -13.31 9.10 -5.60
CA PRO A 48 -14.75 9.12 -5.34
C PRO A 48 -15.34 7.72 -5.11
N ASP A 49 -14.59 6.66 -5.40
CA ASP A 49 -14.98 5.27 -5.24
C ASP A 49 -14.45 4.65 -3.94
N ASN A 50 -14.56 3.33 -3.81
CA ASN A 50 -14.11 2.57 -2.65
C ASN A 50 -12.59 2.27 -2.63
N THR A 51 -11.75 2.99 -3.38
CA THR A 51 -10.28 2.78 -3.43
C THR A 51 -9.64 2.71 -2.05
N SER A 52 -9.92 3.69 -1.17
CA SER A 52 -9.40 3.73 0.20
C SER A 52 -9.81 2.48 1.00
N GLU A 53 -11.10 2.13 0.95
CA GLU A 53 -11.67 1.01 1.72
C GLU A 53 -11.07 -0.33 1.29
N GLU A 54 -10.94 -0.55 -0.02
CA GLU A 54 -10.33 -1.78 -0.56
C GLU A 54 -8.83 -1.86 -0.24
N ALA A 55 -8.14 -0.73 -0.24
CA ALA A 55 -6.73 -0.67 0.16
C ALA A 55 -6.52 -1.04 1.63
N GLU A 56 -7.33 -0.49 2.55
CA GLU A 56 -7.29 -0.83 3.97
C GLU A 56 -7.62 -2.31 4.20
N ARG A 57 -8.68 -2.82 3.56
CA ARG A 57 -9.07 -4.25 3.63
C ARG A 57 -7.96 -5.18 3.17
N ALA A 58 -7.21 -4.80 2.13
CA ALA A 58 -6.05 -5.55 1.65
C ALA A 58 -4.81 -5.45 2.56
N GLY A 59 -4.86 -4.61 3.60
CA GLY A 59 -3.82 -4.50 4.64
C GLY A 59 -2.75 -3.44 4.36
N ALA A 60 -3.04 -2.46 3.50
CA ALA A 60 -2.23 -1.26 3.39
C ALA A 60 -2.61 -0.21 4.44
N GLU A 61 -1.67 0.66 4.79
CA GLU A 61 -1.97 1.92 5.48
C GLU A 61 -2.35 2.96 4.42
N VAL A 62 -3.48 3.64 4.59
CA VAL A 62 -3.96 4.63 3.63
C VAL A 62 -3.75 6.04 4.18
N ILE A 63 -3.18 6.92 3.35
CA ILE A 63 -3.17 8.36 3.55
C ILE A 63 -4.01 8.95 2.44
N ARG A 64 -5.17 9.52 2.80
CA ARG A 64 -6.08 10.15 1.84
C ARG A 64 -5.90 11.66 1.83
N HIS A 65 -5.86 12.24 0.64
CA HIS A 65 -5.89 13.68 0.48
C HIS A 65 -7.29 14.21 0.86
N ILE A 66 -7.34 15.12 1.82
CA ILE A 66 -8.57 15.83 2.22
C ILE A 66 -8.45 17.22 1.60
N ILE A 67 -8.98 17.42 0.39
CA ILE A 67 -9.19 18.77 -0.18
C ILE A 67 -10.68 18.99 -0.38
#